data_AF-A0A0D8BGM9-F1
#
_entry.id   AF-A0A0D8BGM9-F1
#
_cell.length_a   1.000
_cell.length_b   1.000
_cell.length_c   1.000
_cell.angle_alpha   90.00
_cell.angle_beta   90.00
_cell.angle_gamma   90.00
#
_symmetry.space_group_name_H-M   'P 1'
#
loop_
_entity.id
_entity.type
_entity.pdbx_description
1 polymer ?
#
loop_
_entity_poly.entity_id
_entity_poly.type
_entity_poly.pdbx_seq_one_letter_code
_entity_poly.pdbx_strand_id
1 'polypeptide(L)'
;MHIDSSDHLVRAMPAYCRRGSTNAVVTAITIRDVPDSTLAALKVKAAQSGRSLQAYLLDLVTREARTPTLADMMARLDRETQSDVDTSDILAAIDEGRKRR
;
A
#
# COMPACT_ATOMS: atom_id res chain seq x y z
N MET A 1 63.73 -21.88 7.38
CA MET A 1 63.27 -21.93 5.96
C MET A 1 62.03 -22.82 5.96
N HIS A 2 60.84 -22.23 6.13
CA HIS A 2 59.82 -22.11 5.07
C HIS A 2 59.49 -23.48 4.46
N ILE A 3 58.30 -24.04 4.76
CA ILE A 3 57.20 -24.24 3.79
C ILE A 3 55.84 -24.26 4.53
N ASP A 4 54.93 -23.51 3.93
CA ASP A 4 53.50 -23.23 4.11
C ASP A 4 52.60 -24.32 4.73
N SER A 5 51.66 -23.98 5.61
CA SER A 5 50.44 -23.16 5.40
C SER A 5 49.48 -23.74 4.36
N SER A 6 48.45 -24.42 4.88
CA SER A 6 47.04 -24.16 4.55
C SER A 6 46.62 -24.13 3.07
N ASP A 7 46.33 -25.30 2.50
CA ASP A 7 45.40 -25.45 1.37
C ASP A 7 44.96 -26.93 1.38
N HIS A 8 43.71 -27.32 1.66
CA HIS A 8 42.53 -26.98 0.90
C HIS A 8 41.27 -27.11 1.77
N LEU A 9 40.63 -25.98 2.03
CA LEU A 9 39.25 -25.97 2.50
C LEU A 9 38.36 -26.50 1.37
N VAL A 10 37.86 -27.73 1.53
CA VAL A 10 36.69 -28.23 0.83
C VAL A 10 35.53 -27.28 1.15
N ARG A 11 35.29 -26.32 0.26
CA ARG A 11 34.15 -25.41 0.30
C ARG A 11 32.88 -26.27 0.17
N ALA A 12 32.23 -26.51 1.30
CA ALA A 12 30.85 -26.93 1.34
C ALA A 12 30.00 -25.89 0.60
N MET A 13 29.46 -26.25 -0.57
CA MET A 13 28.46 -25.44 -1.27
C MET A 13 27.15 -25.53 -0.49
N PRO A 14 26.57 -24.42 -0.02
CA PRO A 14 25.29 -24.46 0.66
C PRO A 14 24.18 -24.75 -0.34
N ALA A 15 23.22 -25.55 0.14
CA ALA A 15 22.01 -25.94 -0.55
C ALA A 15 21.31 -24.73 -1.19
N TYR A 16 21.01 -24.84 -2.49
CA TYR A 16 20.11 -23.92 -3.17
C TYR A 16 18.73 -24.00 -2.49
N CYS A 17 18.28 -22.88 -1.91
CA CYS A 17 16.92 -22.76 -1.39
C CYS A 17 15.93 -22.98 -2.54
N ARG A 18 15.28 -24.15 -2.57
CA ARG A 18 14.11 -24.45 -3.39
C ARG A 18 12.96 -23.52 -2.96
N ARG A 19 12.88 -22.34 -3.57
CA ARG A 19 11.82 -21.35 -3.31
C ARG A 19 10.51 -21.87 -3.92
N GLY A 20 9.56 -22.21 -3.05
CA GLY A 20 8.18 -22.47 -3.46
C GLY A 20 7.61 -21.24 -4.18
N SER A 21 7.17 -21.45 -5.41
CA SER A 21 6.57 -20.43 -6.27
C SER A 21 5.12 -20.24 -5.86
N THR A 22 4.84 -19.42 -4.86
CA THR A 22 3.53 -18.77 -4.79
C THR A 22 3.48 -17.79 -5.94
N ASN A 23 2.56 -18.01 -6.89
CA ASN A 23 2.28 -17.07 -7.99
C ASN A 23 1.67 -15.79 -7.41
N ALA A 24 2.47 -14.99 -6.71
CA ALA A 24 2.15 -13.59 -6.46
C ALA A 24 2.32 -12.89 -7.81
N VAL A 25 1.22 -12.60 -8.49
CA VAL A 25 1.24 -11.79 -9.72
C VAL A 25 1.86 -10.44 -9.35
N VAL A 26 3.08 -10.20 -9.82
CA VAL A 26 3.77 -8.93 -9.61
C VAL A 26 3.26 -7.96 -10.67
N THR A 27 2.36 -7.06 -10.28
CA THR A 27 1.90 -5.97 -11.17
C THR A 27 2.97 -4.88 -11.22
N ALA A 28 3.54 -4.64 -12.40
CA ALA A 28 4.52 -3.58 -12.63
C ALA A 28 3.89 -2.42 -13.41
N ILE A 29 4.12 -1.18 -12.95
CA ILE A 29 3.68 0.05 -13.60
C ILE A 29 4.92 0.84 -14.03
N THR A 30 4.91 1.35 -15.27
CA THR A 30 5.98 2.23 -15.78
C THR A 30 5.38 3.59 -16.13
N ILE A 31 6.05 4.65 -15.67
CA ILE A 31 5.66 6.04 -15.97
C ILE A 31 6.68 6.58 -16.99
N ARG A 32 6.20 7.03 -18.15
CA ARG A 32 7.03 7.54 -19.25
C ARG A 32 7.09 9.06 -19.24
N ASP A 33 8.09 9.60 -19.92
CA ASP A 33 8.24 11.03 -20.20
C ASP A 33 8.24 11.93 -18.96
N VAL A 34 8.84 11.43 -17.87
CA VAL A 34 9.02 12.21 -16.64
C VAL A 34 10.14 13.23 -16.85
N PRO A 35 9.87 14.54 -16.71
CA PRO A 35 10.93 15.54 -16.82
C PRO A 35 12.02 15.33 -15.76
N ASP A 36 13.29 15.55 -16.13
CA ASP A 36 14.43 15.34 -15.23
C ASP A 36 14.33 16.15 -13.93
N SER A 37 13.79 17.38 -14.02
CA SER A 37 13.53 18.24 -12.87
C SER A 37 12.56 17.60 -11.87
N THR A 38 11.49 16.97 -12.36
CA THR A 38 10.52 16.25 -11.55
C THR A 38 11.15 15.02 -10.92
N LEU A 39 11.93 14.25 -11.68
CA LEU A 39 12.64 13.08 -11.17
C LEU A 39 13.63 13.45 -10.05
N ALA A 40 14.38 14.55 -10.22
CA ALA A 40 15.30 15.06 -9.20
C ALA A 40 14.56 15.46 -7.92
N ALA A 41 13.45 16.20 -8.03
CA ALA A 41 12.64 16.57 -6.87
C ALA A 41 12.09 15.34 -6.12
N LEU A 42 11.63 14.32 -6.85
CA LEU A 42 11.14 13.07 -6.26
C LEU A 42 12.25 12.29 -5.54
N LYS A 43 13.46 12.24 -6.11
CA LYS A 43 14.62 11.61 -5.46
C LYS A 43 14.99 12.31 -4.14
N VAL A 44 14.96 13.65 -4.12
CA VAL A 44 15.21 14.42 -2.89
C VAL A 44 14.17 14.08 -1.82
N LYS A 45 12.87 14.07 -2.18
CA LYS A 45 11.79 13.70 -1.24
C LYS A 45 11.93 12.26 -0.73
N ALA A 46 12.28 11.31 -1.61
CA ALA A 46 12.53 9.93 -1.23
C ALA A 46 13.71 9.82 -0.24
N ALA A 47 14.83 10.50 -0.51
CA ALA A 47 16.00 10.54 0.37
C ALA A 47 15.68 11.16 1.73
N GLN A 48 14.92 12.26 1.76
CA GLN A 48 14.46 12.89 3.02
C GLN A 48 13.58 11.93 3.85
N SER A 49 12.78 11.09 3.20
CA SER A 49 11.97 10.08 3.88
C SER A 49 12.73 8.80 4.24
N GLY A 50 14.02 8.67 3.90
CA GLY A 50 14.83 7.47 4.12
C GLY A 50 14.37 6.26 3.29
N ARG A 51 13.69 6.49 2.16
CA ARG A 51 13.09 5.45 1.32
C ARG A 51 13.74 5.40 -0.05
N SER A 52 13.73 4.23 -0.69
CA SER A 52 14.04 4.14 -2.11
C SER A 52 12.99 4.89 -2.94
N LEU A 53 13.37 5.40 -4.13
CA LEU A 53 12.43 6.11 -5.01
C LEU A 53 11.22 5.23 -5.35
N GLN A 54 11.42 3.94 -5.61
CA GLN A 54 10.34 3.01 -5.90
C GLN A 54 9.36 2.87 -4.73
N ALA A 55 9.87 2.70 -3.50
CA ALA A 55 9.03 2.60 -2.31
C ALA A 55 8.27 3.91 -2.03
N TYR A 56 8.93 5.05 -2.25
CA TYR A 56 8.31 6.36 -2.12
C TYR A 56 7.17 6.57 -3.13
N LEU A 57 7.38 6.21 -4.40
CA LEU A 57 6.36 6.32 -5.45
C LEU A 57 5.20 5.34 -5.23
N LEU A 58 5.48 4.12 -4.77
CA LEU A 58 4.44 3.15 -4.42
C LEU A 58 3.53 3.70 -3.32
N ASP A 59 4.11 4.27 -2.26
CA ASP A 59 3.36 4.90 -1.17
C ASP A 59 2.54 6.11 -1.66
N LEU A 60 3.13 6.95 -2.51
CA LEU A 60 2.46 8.09 -3.13
C LEU A 60 1.23 7.64 -3.94
N VAL A 61 1.38 6.69 -4.85
CA VAL A 61 0.28 6.18 -5.69
C VAL A 61 -0.76 5.44 -4.86
N THR A 62 -0.34 4.67 -3.86
CA THR A 62 -1.27 3.96 -2.96
C THR A 62 -2.11 4.93 -2.13
N ARG A 63 -1.49 6.00 -1.63
CA ARG A 63 -2.20 7.06 -0.90
C ARG A 63 -3.20 7.79 -1.79
N GLU A 64 -2.80 8.11 -3.02
CA GLU A 64 -3.69 8.76 -3.98
C GLU A 64 -4.89 7.85 -4.32
N ALA A 65 -4.64 6.57 -4.63
CA ALA A 65 -5.69 5.60 -4.93
C ALA A 65 -6.62 5.31 -3.74
N ARG A 66 -6.16 5.52 -2.51
CA ARG A 66 -6.98 5.38 -1.29
C ARG A 66 -7.81 6.62 -0.98
N THR A 67 -7.52 7.75 -1.58
CA THR A 67 -8.28 8.99 -1.34
C THR A 67 -9.49 8.96 -2.26
N PRO A 68 -10.70 8.66 -1.76
CA PRO A 68 -11.89 8.70 -2.60
C PRO A 68 -12.04 10.12 -3.11
N THR A 69 -12.29 10.27 -4.41
CA THR A 69 -12.55 11.60 -4.95
C THR A 69 -13.81 12.17 -4.31
N LEU A 70 -13.96 13.50 -4.27
CA LEU A 70 -15.18 14.13 -3.73
C LEU A 70 -16.44 13.56 -4.42
N ALA A 71 -16.34 13.22 -5.70
CA ALA A 71 -17.40 12.56 -6.46
C ALA A 71 -17.71 11.13 -5.94
N ASP A 72 -16.69 10.33 -5.61
CA ASP A 72 -16.88 9.00 -5.01
C ASP A 72 -17.47 9.09 -3.59
N MET A 73 -17.07 10.12 -2.83
CA MET A 73 -17.65 10.40 -1.51
C MET A 73 -19.12 10.80 -1.63
N MET A 74 -19.49 11.64 -2.60
CA MET A 74 -20.88 12.01 -2.88
C MET A 74 -21.70 10.80 -3.33
N ALA A 75 -21.19 9.96 -4.24
CA ALA A 75 -21.87 8.75 -4.68
C ALA A 75 -22.05 7.73 -3.54
N ARG A 76 -21.12 7.69 -2.58
CA ARG A 76 -21.28 6.91 -1.35
C ARG A 76 -22.34 7.50 -0.44
N LEU A 77 -22.36 8.82 -0.26
CA LEU A 77 -23.38 9.52 0.50
C LEU A 77 -24.77 9.26 -0.09
N ASP A 78 -24.95 9.45 -1.39
CA ASP A 78 -26.21 9.19 -2.10
C ASP A 78 -26.72 7.75 -1.85
N ARG A 79 -25.80 6.77 -1.84
CA ARG A 79 -26.14 5.37 -1.56
C ARG A 79 -26.49 5.10 -0.10
N GLU A 80 -25.81 5.74 0.86
CA GLU A 80 -26.07 5.57 2.29
C GLU A 80 -27.32 6.38 2.74
N THR A 81 -27.60 7.54 2.14
CA THR A 81 -28.83 8.32 2.36
C THR A 81 -30.07 7.73 1.71
N GLN A 82 -29.90 6.74 0.82
CA GLN A 82 -30.99 5.89 0.33
C GLN A 82 -31.36 4.76 1.29
N SER A 83 -30.76 4.68 2.48
CA SER A 83 -31.45 3.98 3.57
C SER A 83 -32.67 4.80 3.93
N ASP A 84 -33.83 4.31 3.48
CA ASP A 84 -35.16 4.88 3.62
C ASP A 84 -35.55 4.91 5.11
N VAL A 85 -34.92 5.81 5.86
CA VAL A 85 -35.22 6.06 7.27
C VAL A 85 -36.27 7.16 7.28
N ASP A 86 -37.52 6.74 7.42
CA ASP A 86 -38.62 7.68 7.49
C ASP A 86 -38.67 8.36 8.86
N THR A 87 -39.31 9.53 8.89
CA THR A 87 -39.52 10.26 10.15
C THR A 87 -40.28 9.42 11.18
N SER A 88 -41.15 8.51 10.73
CA SER A 88 -41.84 7.54 11.59
C SER A 88 -40.90 6.54 12.26
N ASP A 89 -39.83 6.10 11.57
CA ASP A 89 -38.88 5.14 12.11
C ASP A 89 -38.03 5.77 13.22
N ILE A 90 -37.68 7.04 13.04
CA ILE A 90 -37.01 7.86 14.06
C ILE A 90 -37.91 8.02 15.29
N LEU A 91 -39.19 8.36 15.09
CA LEU A 91 -40.15 8.51 16.18
C LEU A 91 -40.40 7.19 16.91
N ALA A 92 -40.50 6.08 16.18
CA ALA A 92 -40.66 4.75 16.75
C ALA A 92 -39.44 4.32 17.59
N ALA A 93 -38.22 4.61 17.12
CA ALA A 93 -37.00 4.33 17.86
C ALA A 93 -36.91 5.14 19.17
N ILE A 94 -37.34 6.40 19.15
CA ILE A 94 -37.41 7.26 20.34
C ILE A 94 -38.44 6.74 21.34
N ASP A 95 -39.63 6.36 20.86
CA ASP A 95 -40.72 5.90 21.71
C ASP A 95 -40.39 4.55 22.37
N GLU A 96 -39.76 3.65 21.63
CA GLU A 96 -39.23 2.39 22.14
C GLU A 96 -38.16 2.59 23.22
N GLY A 97 -37.30 3.61 23.07
CA GLY A 97 -36.34 4.00 24.10
C GLY A 97 -36.98 4.51 25.40
N ARG A 98 -38.17 5.12 25.31
CA ARG A 98 -38.94 5.58 26.49
C ARG A 98 -39.66 4.42 27.20
N LYS A 99 -40.16 3.43 26.45
CA LYS A 99 -40.86 2.25 27.00
C LYS A 99 -39.95 1.32 27.80
N ARG A 100 -38.64 1.37 27.58
CA ARG A 100 -37.64 0.54 28.28
C ARG A 100 -37.11 1.17 29.57
N ARG A 101 -37.61 2.34 29.97
CA ARG A 101 -37.34 3.01 31.25
C ARG A 101 -38.54 2.87 32.17
#